data_AF-A0A4R6JF69-F1
#
_entry.id   AF-A0A4R6JF69-F1
#
_cell.length_a   1.000
_cell.length_b   1.000
_cell.length_c   1.000
_cell.angle_alpha   90.00
_cell.angle_beta   90.00
_cell.angle_gamma   90.00
#
_symmetry.space_group_name_H-M   'P 1'
#
loop_
_entity.id
_entity.type
_entity.pdbx_description
1 polymer ?
#
loop_
_entity_poly.entity_id
_entity_poly.type
_entity_poly.pdbx_seq_one_letter_code
_entity_poly.pdbx_strand_id
1 'polypeptide(L)'
;MGVVVVVPGQAEPWMVSNRAFAMLVDVATELVEDPADEDVMAGAAANHGLFLDSLDQPQRNRVAAALANAAAQLRSRLLGQRQVDGWSLSLASSLPVLEMWLEGLVEEAEEATAHPRTSHDRAERGYLSGTLCRSA
;
A
#
# COMPACT_ATOMS: atom_id res chain seq x y z
N MET A 1 16.97 -15.30 -6.79
CA MET A 1 15.54 -14.96 -7.00
C MET A 1 15.30 -13.57 -6.45
N GLY A 2 14.37 -12.81 -7.03
CA GLY A 2 13.93 -11.51 -6.50
C GLY A 2 12.66 -11.68 -5.67
N VAL A 3 12.44 -10.76 -4.74
CA VAL A 3 11.21 -10.60 -3.95
C VAL A 3 10.29 -9.62 -4.67
N VAL A 4 8.99 -9.84 -4.55
CA VAL A 4 7.92 -9.05 -5.16
C VAL A 4 7.08 -8.39 -4.07
N VAL A 5 6.95 -7.06 -4.12
CA VAL A 5 5.96 -6.32 -3.31
C VAL A 5 4.87 -5.81 -4.25
N VAL A 6 3.64 -6.26 -4.03
CA VAL A 6 2.47 -5.87 -4.82
C VAL A 6 1.69 -4.81 -4.07
N VAL A 7 1.70 -3.58 -4.61
CA VAL A 7 0.95 -2.44 -4.09
C VAL A 7 -0.32 -2.27 -4.93
N PRO A 8 -1.53 -2.25 -4.32
CA PRO A 8 -2.78 -2.00 -5.01
C PRO A 8 -2.72 -0.70 -5.85
N GLY A 9 -3.33 -0.73 -7.03
CA GLY A 9 -3.36 0.40 -7.95
C GLY A 9 -2.10 0.58 -8.81
N GLN A 10 -1.01 -0.16 -8.53
CA GLN A 10 0.21 -0.10 -9.33
C GLN A 10 0.22 -1.16 -10.45
N ALA A 11 0.64 -0.75 -11.64
CA ALA A 11 0.65 -1.63 -12.82
C ALA A 11 1.74 -2.71 -12.75
N GLU A 12 2.85 -2.43 -12.08
CA GLU A 12 3.97 -3.34 -11.92
C GLU A 12 4.33 -3.51 -10.44
N PRO A 13 4.69 -4.72 -10.01
CA PRO A 13 5.15 -4.94 -8.64
C PRO A 13 6.54 -4.35 -8.43
N TRP A 14 6.83 -3.94 -7.20
CA TRP A 14 8.19 -3.55 -6.82
C TRP A 14 9.06 -4.80 -6.68
N MET A 15 10.02 -4.95 -7.59
CA MET A 15 10.93 -6.10 -7.62
C MET A 15 12.29 -5.73 -7.02
N VAL A 16 12.73 -6.48 -6.02
CA VAL A 16 14.05 -6.27 -5.38
C VAL A 16 14.75 -7.56 -5.01
N SER A 17 16.03 -7.49 -4.65
CA SER A 17 16.75 -8.65 -4.11
C SER A 17 16.18 -9.11 -2.77
N ASN A 18 16.29 -10.41 -2.46
CA ASN A 18 15.91 -10.96 -1.14
C ASN A 18 16.55 -10.20 0.03
N ARG A 19 17.82 -9.79 -0.13
CA ARG A 19 18.54 -9.01 0.89
C ARG A 19 17.90 -7.64 1.12
N ALA A 20 17.58 -6.93 0.04
CA ALA A 20 16.95 -5.61 0.13
C ALA A 20 15.57 -5.69 0.80
N PHE A 21 14.79 -6.70 0.44
CA PHE A 21 13.49 -6.93 1.05
C PHE A 21 13.60 -7.29 2.53
N ALA A 22 14.50 -8.19 2.90
CA ALA A 22 14.71 -8.55 4.31
C ALA A 22 15.09 -7.32 5.16
N MET A 23 15.97 -6.45 4.64
CA MET A 23 16.31 -5.20 5.34
C MET A 23 15.12 -4.26 5.49
N LEU A 24 14.23 -4.18 4.50
CA LEU A 24 13.02 -3.38 4.58
C LEU A 24 12.06 -3.95 5.63
N VAL A 25 11.83 -5.27 5.61
CA VAL A 25 10.92 -5.95 6.54
C VAL A 25 11.43 -5.89 7.97
N ASP A 26 12.74 -6.03 8.22
CA ASP A 26 13.32 -5.87 9.55
C ASP A 26 12.98 -4.48 10.12
N VAL A 27 13.22 -3.42 9.35
CA VAL A 27 12.92 -2.05 9.78
C VAL A 27 11.41 -1.84 9.96
N ALA A 28 10.57 -2.41 9.08
CA ALA A 28 9.13 -2.28 9.19
C ALA A 28 8.55 -3.04 10.40
N THR A 29 9.13 -4.18 10.76
CA THR A 29 8.74 -4.98 11.94
C THR A 29 9.00 -4.20 13.24
N GLU A 30 10.05 -3.37 13.28
CA GLU A 30 10.31 -2.48 14.42
C GLU A 30 9.28 -1.34 14.56
N LEU A 31 8.48 -1.08 13.52
CA LEU A 31 7.54 0.04 13.46
C LEU A 31 6.07 -0.36 13.59
N VAL A 32 5.75 -1.65 13.50
CA VAL A 32 4.39 -2.14 13.71
C VAL A 32 4.11 -2.28 15.21
N GLU A 33 2.91 -1.89 15.63
CA GLU A 33 2.47 -2.02 17.03
C GLU A 33 1.48 -3.17 17.24
N ASP A 34 0.78 -3.59 16.17
CA ASP A 34 -0.23 -4.63 16.20
C ASP A 34 0.42 -6.00 15.90
N PRO A 35 0.31 -7.01 16.78
CA PRO A 35 0.84 -8.35 16.54
C PRO A 35 0.34 -8.99 15.24
N ALA A 36 -0.88 -8.65 14.78
CA ALA A 36 -1.38 -9.16 13.51
C ALA A 36 -0.57 -8.63 12.31
N ASP A 37 0.00 -7.43 12.42
CA ASP A 37 0.82 -6.82 11.39
C ASP A 37 2.25 -7.41 11.43
N GLU A 38 2.75 -7.77 12.61
CA GLU A 38 4.01 -8.54 12.77
C GLU A 38 3.93 -9.90 12.06
N ASP A 39 2.82 -10.63 12.21
CA ASP A 39 2.60 -11.92 11.54
C ASP A 39 2.61 -11.76 10.00
N VAL A 40 2.07 -10.66 9.48
CA VAL A 40 2.14 -10.32 8.06
C VAL A 40 3.58 -10.09 7.61
N MET A 41 4.38 -9.35 8.37
CA MET A 41 5.80 -9.12 8.07
C MET A 41 6.60 -10.42 8.10
N ALA A 42 6.41 -11.25 9.12
CA ALA A 42 7.05 -12.55 9.24
C ALA A 42 6.67 -13.50 8.09
N GLY A 43 5.38 -13.55 7.74
CA GLY A 43 4.87 -14.29 6.60
C GLY A 43 5.47 -13.81 5.27
N ALA A 44 5.61 -12.49 5.10
CA ALA A 44 6.17 -11.91 3.89
C ALA A 44 7.66 -12.23 3.73
N ALA A 45 8.43 -12.16 4.82
CA ALA A 45 9.84 -12.56 4.85
C ALA A 45 10.03 -14.03 4.45
N ALA A 46 9.21 -14.92 5.01
CA ALA A 46 9.25 -16.36 4.72
C ALA A 46 8.88 -16.69 3.26
N ASN A 47 7.89 -15.98 2.70
CA ASN A 47 7.38 -16.23 1.35
C ASN A 47 8.08 -15.43 0.25
N HIS A 48 9.05 -14.58 0.60
CA HIS A 48 9.75 -13.73 -0.38
C HIS A 48 8.78 -12.87 -1.20
N GLY A 49 7.73 -12.35 -0.56
CA GLY A 49 6.74 -11.51 -1.21
C GLY A 49 5.75 -10.92 -0.22
N LEU A 50 5.27 -9.72 -0.54
CA LEU A 50 4.22 -9.04 0.21
C LEU A 50 3.12 -8.59 -0.73
N PHE A 51 1.89 -9.01 -0.47
CA PHE A 51 0.71 -8.73 -1.30
C PHE A 51 -0.28 -7.89 -0.50
N LEU A 52 -0.20 -6.56 -0.63
CA LEU A 52 -1.03 -5.65 0.15
C LEU A 52 -2.52 -5.73 -0.23
N ASP A 53 -2.85 -6.22 -1.43
CA ASP A 53 -4.24 -6.41 -1.87
C ASP A 53 -4.99 -7.51 -1.10
N SER A 54 -4.27 -8.42 -0.46
CA SER A 54 -4.81 -9.56 0.28
C SER A 54 -5.18 -9.22 1.71
N LEU A 55 -4.75 -8.04 2.18
CA LEU A 55 -5.00 -7.54 3.53
C LEU A 55 -6.31 -6.73 3.56
N ASP A 56 -7.00 -6.75 4.69
CA ASP A 56 -8.14 -5.86 4.90
C ASP A 56 -7.70 -4.38 4.88
N GLN A 57 -8.64 -3.45 4.66
CA GLN A 57 -8.27 -2.03 4.51
C GLN A 57 -7.56 -1.44 5.75
N PRO A 58 -8.03 -1.65 7.00
CA PRO A 58 -7.33 -1.14 8.17
C PRO A 58 -5.90 -1.69 8.31
N GLN A 59 -5.71 -3.01 8.19
CA GLN A 59 -4.40 -3.65 8.29
C GLN A 59 -3.48 -3.22 7.15
N ARG A 60 -3.99 -3.19 5.91
CA ARG A 60 -3.26 -2.72 4.73
C ARG A 60 -2.71 -1.32 4.94
N ASN A 61 -3.51 -0.39 5.46
CA ASN A 61 -3.08 0.98 5.68
C ASN A 61 -1.95 1.06 6.71
N ARG A 62 -2.08 0.34 7.84
CA ARG A 62 -1.04 0.31 8.88
C ARG A 62 0.26 -0.30 8.36
N VAL A 63 0.17 -1.44 7.68
CA VAL A 63 1.31 -2.12 7.07
C VAL A 63 1.97 -1.24 6.00
N ALA A 64 1.18 -0.57 5.15
CA ALA A 64 1.69 0.34 4.13
C ALA A 64 2.40 1.56 4.74
N ALA A 65 1.83 2.17 5.77
CA ALA A 65 2.45 3.28 6.50
C ALA A 65 3.75 2.84 7.19
N ALA A 66 3.78 1.66 7.83
CA ALA A 66 4.99 1.11 8.43
C ALA A 66 6.10 0.89 7.39
N LEU A 67 5.76 0.37 6.20
CA LEU A 67 6.70 0.16 5.10
C LEU A 67 7.20 1.45 4.48
N ALA A 68 6.35 2.47 4.32
CA ALA A 68 6.75 3.78 3.83
C ALA A 68 7.78 4.41 4.79
N ASN A 69 7.47 4.41 6.09
CA ASN A 69 8.39 4.86 7.13
C ASN A 69 9.69 4.05 7.15
N ALA A 70 9.60 2.73 7.00
CA ALA A 70 10.78 1.86 6.92
C ALA A 70 11.64 2.17 5.69
N ALA A 71 11.04 2.44 4.53
CA ALA A 71 11.75 2.82 3.31
C ALA A 71 12.52 4.14 3.51
N ALA A 72 11.87 5.15 4.09
CA ALA A 72 12.51 6.44 4.41
C ALA A 72 13.67 6.30 5.41
N GLN A 73 13.47 5.52 6.48
CA GLN A 73 14.52 5.25 7.46
C GLN A 73 15.69 4.46 6.86
N LEU A 74 15.40 3.39 6.12
CA LEU A 74 16.42 2.57 5.49
C LEU A 74 17.25 3.37 4.48
N ARG A 75 16.59 4.20 3.66
CA ARG A 75 17.27 5.12 2.74
C ARG A 75 18.23 6.05 3.48
N SER A 76 17.77 6.67 4.57
CA SER A 76 18.59 7.56 5.39
C SER A 76 19.77 6.83 6.01
N ARG A 77 19.57 5.61 6.52
CA ARG A 77 20.63 4.74 7.08
C ARG A 77 21.66 4.37 6.01
N LEU A 78 21.23 4.02 4.79
CA LEU A 78 22.12 3.65 3.68
C LEU A 78 22.97 4.84 3.20
N LEU A 79 22.35 6.01 3.04
CA LEU A 79 23.04 7.23 2.59
C LEU A 79 23.94 7.83 3.67
N GLY A 80 23.68 7.55 4.95
CA GLY A 80 24.48 7.99 6.09
C GLY A 80 25.76 7.17 6.32
N GLN A 81 26.00 6.09 5.57
CA GLN A 81 27.20 5.27 5.73
C GLN A 81 28.46 6.02 5.28
N ARG A 82 29.54 5.90 6.05
CA ARG A 82 30.83 6.54 5.75
C ARG A 82 31.44 6.09 4.41
N GLN A 83 31.14 4.86 4.01
CA GLN A 83 31.40 4.33 2.68
C GLN A 83 30.12 3.64 2.21
N VAL A 84 29.51 4.17 1.15
CA VAL A 84 28.32 3.58 0.54
C VAL A 84 28.77 2.76 -0.65
N ASP A 85 28.49 1.45 -0.63
CA ASP A 85 28.77 0.60 -1.78
C ASP A 85 27.73 0.80 -2.90
N GLY A 86 28.04 0.32 -4.11
CA GLY A 86 27.16 0.48 -5.27
C GLY A 86 25.81 -0.21 -5.11
N TRP A 87 25.73 -1.27 -4.31
CA TRP A 87 24.47 -1.98 -4.03
C TRP A 87 23.57 -1.15 -3.11
N SER A 88 24.13 -0.58 -2.04
CA SER A 88 23.45 0.32 -1.11
C SER A 88 22.95 1.59 -1.79
N LEU A 89 23.73 2.18 -2.70
CA LEU A 89 23.28 3.31 -3.53
C LEU A 89 22.10 2.91 -4.42
N SER A 90 22.18 1.75 -5.08
CA SER A 90 21.10 1.26 -5.94
C SER A 90 19.81 1.04 -5.15
N LEU A 91 19.89 0.45 -3.95
CA LEU A 91 18.72 0.27 -3.09
C LEU A 91 18.18 1.63 -2.60
N ALA A 92 19.05 2.52 -2.11
CA ALA A 92 18.64 3.85 -1.67
C ALA A 92 17.95 4.66 -2.77
N SER A 93 18.30 4.42 -4.04
CA SER A 93 17.67 5.08 -5.19
C SER A 93 16.27 4.53 -5.54
N SER A 94 15.96 3.28 -5.20
CA SER A 94 14.67 2.64 -5.50
C SER A 94 13.64 2.79 -4.39
N LEU A 95 14.07 3.01 -3.15
CA LEU A 95 13.18 3.20 -1.99
C LEU A 95 12.19 4.37 -2.12
N PRO A 96 12.53 5.54 -2.70
CA PRO A 96 11.57 6.63 -2.88
C PRO A 96 10.36 6.29 -3.76
N VAL A 97 10.54 5.40 -4.74
CA VAL A 97 9.43 4.95 -5.60
C VAL A 97 8.44 4.11 -4.79
N LEU A 98 8.97 3.21 -3.95
CA LEU A 98 8.13 2.41 -3.06
C LEU A 98 7.42 3.29 -2.02
N GLU A 99 8.13 4.23 -1.42
CA GLU A 99 7.58 5.22 -0.47
C GLU A 99 6.38 5.95 -1.08
N MET A 100 6.55 6.54 -2.27
CA MET A 100 5.48 7.23 -2.99
C MET A 100 4.27 6.34 -3.26
N TRP A 101 4.48 5.07 -3.65
CA TRP A 101 3.36 4.14 -3.90
C TRP A 101 2.59 3.78 -2.63
N LEU A 102 3.29 3.62 -1.51
CA LEU A 102 2.69 3.29 -0.23
C LEU A 102 1.97 4.50 0.39
N GLU A 103 2.54 5.70 0.26
CA GLU A 103 1.89 6.94 0.69
C GLU A 103 0.58 7.17 -0.06
N GLY A 104 0.60 7.04 -1.40
CA GLY A 104 -0.63 7.15 -2.19
C GLY A 104 -1.71 6.15 -1.79
N LEU A 105 -1.32 4.94 -1.41
CA LEU A 105 -2.27 3.92 -0.90
C LEU A 105 -2.91 4.33 0.44
N VAL A 106 -2.15 4.99 1.31
CA VAL A 106 -2.65 5.49 2.61
C VAL A 106 -3.57 6.68 2.40
N GLU A 107 -3.17 7.65 1.56
CA GLU A 107 -3.97 8.84 1.24
C GLU A 107 -5.33 8.48 0.62
N GLU A 108 -5.37 7.55 -0.35
CA GLU A 108 -6.62 7.06 -0.96
C GLU A 108 -7.59 6.49 0.09
N ALA A 109 -7.06 5.83 1.11
CA ALA A 109 -7.86 5.26 2.16
C ALA A 109 -8.39 6.33 3.13
N GLU A 110 -7.60 7.35 3.44
CA GLU A 110 -8.05 8.49 4.23
C GLU A 110 -9.19 9.25 3.52
N GLU A 111 -9.06 9.51 2.22
CA GLU A 111 -10.12 10.15 1.43
C GLU A 111 -11.42 9.34 1.42
N ALA A 112 -11.33 8.01 1.30
CA ALA A 112 -12.48 7.11 1.35
C ALA A 112 -13.21 7.12 2.70
N THR A 113 -12.48 7.35 3.80
CA THR A 113 -13.07 7.48 5.15
C THR A 113 -13.62 8.87 5.44
N ALA A 114 -12.98 9.93 4.92
CA ALA A 114 -13.41 11.32 5.10
C ALA A 114 -14.67 11.66 4.30
N HIS A 115 -14.84 11.03 3.14
CA HIS A 115 -16.02 11.14 2.31
C HIS A 115 -16.61 9.76 2.10
N PRO A 116 -17.42 9.22 3.04
CA PRO A 116 -18.21 8.05 2.74
C PRO A 116 -19.03 8.44 1.52
N ARG A 117 -18.75 7.83 0.37
CA ARG A 117 -19.55 8.04 -0.83
C ARG A 117 -20.96 7.66 -0.42
N THR A 118 -21.79 8.66 -0.13
CA THR A 118 -23.23 8.51 -0.14
C THR A 118 -23.52 8.07 -1.56
N SER A 119 -23.61 6.76 -1.73
CA SER A 119 -24.40 6.10 -2.75
C SER A 119 -25.85 6.52 -2.49
N HIS A 120 -26.11 7.80 -2.70
CA HIS A 120 -27.43 8.37 -2.73
C HIS A 120 -28.04 7.85 -4.03
N ASP A 121 -28.76 6.75 -3.86
CA ASP A 121 -30.12 6.70 -4.34
C ASP A 121 -30.25 7.03 -5.84
N ARG A 122 -29.85 6.07 -6.68
CA ARG A 122 -30.52 5.92 -7.97
C ARG A 122 -31.90 5.32 -7.71
N ALA A 123 -32.73 6.04 -6.95
CA ALA A 123 -34.16 5.85 -6.93
C ALA A 123 -34.61 5.97 -8.38
N GLU A 124 -35.22 4.88 -8.82
CA GLU A 124 -36.01 4.76 -10.02
C GLU A 124 -37.01 5.93 -10.10
N ARG A 125 -36.62 7.05 -10.71
CA ARG A 125 -37.60 7.90 -11.38
C ARG A 125 -37.99 7.20 -12.67
N GLY A 126 -38.84 6.19 -12.49
CA GLY A 126 -39.72 5.68 -13.53
C GLY A 126 -40.45 6.86 -14.15
N TYR A 127 -39.99 7.24 -15.33
CA TYR A 127 -40.71 8.04 -16.29
C TYR A 127 -41.96 7.28 -16.68
N LEU A 128 -43.11 7.55 -16.06
CA LEU A 128 -44.42 7.34 -16.70
C LEU A 128 -45.35 8.49 -16.38
N SER A 129 -45.18 9.53 -17.21
CA SER A 129 -46.18 10.54 -17.51
C SER A 129 -47.45 9.86 -18.05
N GLY A 130 -48.42 9.60 -17.17
CA GLY A 130 -49.73 9.05 -17.51
C GLY A 130 -50.81 10.12 -17.50
N THR A 131 -50.78 11.07 -18.45
CA THR A 131 -51.89 11.99 -18.70
C THR A 131 -52.48 11.70 -20.07
N LEU A 132 -53.41 10.75 -20.14
CA LEU A 132 -54.36 10.63 -21.25
C LEU A 132 -55.71 10.16 -20.68
N CYS A 133 -56.46 11.11 -20.13
CA CYS A 133 -57.90 10.97 -19.96
C CYS A 133 -58.55 11.34 -21.30
N ARG A 134 -59.10 10.37 -22.03
CA ARG A 134 -59.93 10.59 -23.22
C ARG A 134 -61.14 9.64 -23.19
N SER A 135 -62.32 10.27 -23.24
CA SER A 135 -63.61 9.80 -23.75
C SER A 135 -64.45 8.80 -22.94
N ALA A 136 -65.59 9.29 -22.43
CA ALA A 136 -66.93 8.88 -22.90
C ALA A 136 -67.92 10.03 -22.66
#